data_AF-A0A965AKG3-F1
#
_entry.id   AF-A0A965AKG3-F1
#
_cell.length_a   1.000
_cell.length_b   1.000
_cell.length_c   1.000
_cell.angle_alpha   90.00
_cell.angle_beta   90.00
_cell.angle_gamma   90.00
#
_symmetry.space_group_name_H-M   'P 1'
#
loop_
_entity.id
_entity.type
_entity.pdbx_description
1 polymer ?
#
loop_
_entity_poly.entity_id
_entity_poly.type
_entity_poly.pdbx_seq_one_letter_code
_entity_poly.pdbx_strand_id
1 'polypeptide(L)'
;RNFTKEEILAMYLNTTTFGNNTYGIKVAAETYFNKSPDSLNVQESAVLVGMLQAVTRFNPVSNPENSFKKRNEVLAKLFKHGYIKTREELDSIKALPIELNYKVQNQNEGLAPYFRTVIQNDLMKWCKENGYDLWDSGLKIYTTIDSRMQRYAEESMREHMTALQKDFAKSWEGRDPWMDDNYAPIKGFLDARIKQTDSYKNLVARYGENSDSVKIMLNLKKPMRVFSWNGERDTLFSSMDSLNHYKRFLQAGFMSMDAHTGAIKAWVGGIDHKYFKYDHVKQGKRQPGSTFKAFVYGTAIETGYTPCQRLPDISPSFDLPSGTWRPLNAEGGYGDGTRYTLRQAMARSINSISAQLIQKVDPANVVDFAKRTGITSPLEAVPSLCLGVNDVSLYELVGAYSAFVNQGIYTIPYYITRIEDKHGNVIEAF
;
A
#
# COMPACT_ATOMS: atom_id res chain seq x y z
N ARG A 1 38.44 -16.53 27.44
CA ARG A 1 37.50 -17.09 26.45
C ARG A 1 36.12 -16.73 26.95
N ASN A 2 35.42 -15.79 26.30
CA ASN A 2 34.28 -15.09 26.90
C ASN A 2 32.90 -15.68 26.55
N PHE A 3 32.85 -16.75 25.73
CA PHE A 3 31.61 -17.41 25.34
C PHE A 3 31.77 -18.94 25.34
N THR A 4 30.70 -19.64 25.72
CA THR A 4 30.58 -21.10 25.64
C THR A 4 30.32 -21.56 24.21
N LYS A 5 30.43 -22.87 23.95
CA LYS A 5 30.13 -23.44 22.64
C LYS A 5 28.65 -23.25 22.29
N GLU A 6 27.78 -23.37 23.27
CA GLU A 6 26.34 -23.20 23.16
C GLU A 6 25.99 -21.75 22.78
N GLU A 7 26.64 -20.77 23.42
CA GLU A 7 26.43 -19.34 23.10
C GLU A 7 26.88 -18.99 21.68
N ILE A 8 28.05 -19.49 21.26
CA ILE A 8 28.55 -19.29 19.89
C ILE A 8 27.59 -19.93 18.88
N LEU A 9 27.09 -21.14 19.17
CA LEU A 9 26.14 -21.82 18.29
C LEU A 9 24.81 -21.08 18.22
N ALA A 10 24.30 -20.57 19.35
CA ALA A 10 23.08 -19.78 19.39
C ALA A 10 23.21 -18.48 18.58
N MET A 11 24.34 -17.77 18.71
CA MET A 11 24.63 -16.59 17.90
C MET A 11 24.67 -16.93 16.41
N TYR A 12 25.40 -17.98 16.02
CA TYR A 12 25.53 -18.40 14.63
C TYR A 12 24.18 -18.81 14.02
N LEU A 13 23.41 -19.63 14.74
CA LEU A 13 22.11 -20.10 14.28
C LEU A 13 21.08 -18.98 14.15
N ASN A 14 21.24 -17.87 14.87
CA ASN A 14 20.35 -16.72 14.75
C ASN A 14 20.69 -15.77 13.58
N THR A 15 21.90 -15.83 13.03
CA THR A 15 22.34 -14.94 11.95
C THR A 15 22.49 -15.63 10.59
N THR A 16 22.70 -16.95 10.57
CA THR A 16 22.92 -17.68 9.32
C THR A 16 21.69 -17.69 8.42
N THR A 17 21.91 -17.69 7.12
CA THR A 17 20.85 -17.86 6.12
C THR A 17 20.47 -19.34 5.98
N PHE A 18 19.18 -19.58 5.72
CA PHE A 18 18.62 -20.86 5.29
C PHE A 18 18.05 -20.79 3.87
N GLY A 19 18.34 -19.71 3.11
CA GLY A 19 17.80 -19.47 1.76
C GLY A 19 16.44 -18.76 1.75
N ASN A 20 15.99 -18.32 0.58
CA ASN A 20 14.68 -17.67 0.38
C ASN A 20 14.39 -16.53 1.39
N ASN A 21 15.37 -15.64 1.61
CA ASN A 21 15.33 -14.54 2.60
C ASN A 21 15.04 -14.97 4.05
N THR A 22 15.30 -16.24 4.37
CA THR A 22 15.12 -16.77 5.72
C THR A 22 16.45 -16.72 6.48
N TYR A 23 16.52 -15.89 7.51
CA TYR A 23 17.70 -15.73 8.36
C TYR A 23 17.35 -16.11 9.80
N GLY A 24 18.21 -16.94 10.41
CA GLY A 24 18.01 -17.40 11.76
C GLY A 24 17.14 -18.67 11.85
N ILE A 25 17.47 -19.53 12.82
CA ILE A 25 16.84 -20.83 13.01
C ILE A 25 15.35 -20.73 13.34
N LYS A 26 14.92 -19.67 14.04
CA LYS A 26 13.52 -19.41 14.34
C LYS A 26 12.69 -19.18 13.08
N VAL A 27 13.15 -18.28 12.21
CA VAL A 27 12.47 -17.99 10.94
C VAL A 27 12.53 -19.21 10.03
N ALA A 28 13.62 -19.99 10.05
CA ALA A 28 13.73 -21.24 9.29
C ALA A 28 12.75 -22.32 9.75
N ALA A 29 12.64 -22.55 11.06
CA ALA A 29 11.70 -23.51 11.63
C ALA A 29 10.24 -23.16 11.25
N GLU A 30 9.90 -21.88 11.32
CA GLU A 30 8.59 -21.38 10.91
C GLU A 30 8.38 -21.49 9.40
N THR A 31 9.39 -21.13 8.60
CA THR A 31 9.31 -21.13 7.14
C THR A 31 9.16 -22.52 6.54
N TYR A 32 9.88 -23.52 7.06
CA TYR A 32 9.90 -24.86 6.47
C TYR A 32 8.90 -25.82 7.11
N PHE A 33 8.57 -25.63 8.38
CA PHE A 33 7.77 -26.58 9.17
C PHE A 33 6.61 -25.93 9.94
N ASN A 34 6.46 -24.60 9.91
CA ASN A 34 5.47 -23.85 10.69
C ASN A 34 5.53 -24.19 12.20
N LYS A 35 6.74 -24.30 12.74
CA LYS A 35 7.03 -24.66 14.14
C LYS A 35 8.04 -23.71 14.76
N SER A 36 8.03 -23.62 16.10
CA SER A 36 9.13 -22.99 16.84
C SER A 36 10.32 -23.96 16.96
N PRO A 37 11.57 -23.46 17.13
CA PRO A 37 12.75 -24.33 17.21
C PRO A 37 12.68 -25.44 18.27
N ASP A 38 12.03 -25.17 19.41
CA ASP A 38 11.80 -26.13 20.50
C ASP A 38 10.76 -27.20 20.18
N SER A 39 9.92 -26.98 19.17
CA SER A 39 8.90 -27.92 18.70
C SER A 39 9.36 -28.79 17.51
N LEU A 40 10.58 -28.58 17.00
CA LEU A 40 11.12 -29.38 15.91
C LEU A 40 11.46 -30.79 16.37
N ASN A 41 11.08 -31.79 15.59
CA ASN A 41 11.57 -33.15 15.81
C ASN A 41 13.01 -33.30 15.26
N VAL A 42 13.63 -34.45 15.52
CA VAL A 42 15.04 -34.68 15.18
C VAL A 42 15.29 -34.71 13.67
N GLN A 43 14.34 -35.24 12.87
CA GLN A 43 14.46 -35.27 11.42
C GLN A 43 14.30 -33.89 10.78
N GLU A 44 13.40 -33.05 11.29
CA GLU A 44 13.24 -31.66 10.86
C GLU A 44 14.48 -30.83 11.22
N SER A 45 14.98 -31.00 12.45
CA SER A 45 16.23 -30.39 12.91
C SER A 45 17.42 -30.81 12.04
N ALA A 46 17.49 -32.09 11.65
CA ALA A 46 18.52 -32.60 10.76
C ALA A 46 18.47 -32.01 9.35
N VAL A 47 17.27 -31.67 8.84
CA VAL A 47 17.12 -30.95 7.56
C VAL A 47 17.72 -29.55 7.68
N LEU A 48 17.32 -28.76 8.69
CA LEU A 48 17.81 -27.39 8.87
C LEU A 48 19.33 -27.36 9.08
N VAL A 49 19.87 -28.25 9.92
CA VAL A 49 21.33 -28.36 10.13
C VAL A 49 22.04 -28.80 8.86
N GLY A 50 21.46 -29.69 8.06
CA GLY A 50 22.01 -30.13 6.78
C GLY A 50 22.12 -28.98 5.77
N MET A 51 21.14 -28.07 5.76
CA MET A 51 21.12 -26.90 4.87
C MET A 51 22.28 -25.93 5.12
N LEU A 52 22.76 -25.81 6.36
CA LEU A 52 23.85 -24.90 6.73
C LEU A 52 25.15 -25.16 5.97
N GLN A 53 25.36 -26.39 5.46
CA GLN A 53 26.53 -26.68 4.65
C GLN A 53 26.45 -26.04 3.25
N ALA A 54 25.26 -26.00 2.65
CA ALA A 54 25.03 -25.41 1.32
C ALA A 54 23.52 -25.18 1.10
N VAL A 55 23.06 -23.97 1.42
CA VAL A 55 21.62 -23.62 1.47
C VAL A 55 20.88 -23.91 0.18
N THR A 56 21.44 -23.61 -0.98
CA THR A 56 20.81 -23.86 -2.28
C THR A 56 20.79 -25.34 -2.62
N ARG A 57 21.92 -26.03 -2.43
CA ARG A 57 22.09 -27.44 -2.84
C ARG A 57 21.24 -28.40 -2.01
N PHE A 58 21.08 -28.11 -0.72
CA PHE A 58 20.35 -28.97 0.23
C PHE A 58 18.99 -28.39 0.62
N ASN A 59 18.49 -27.38 -0.11
CA ASN A 59 17.16 -26.83 0.11
C ASN A 59 16.08 -27.91 -0.13
N PRO A 60 15.20 -28.20 0.85
CA PRO A 60 14.21 -29.27 0.71
C PRO A 60 13.08 -28.93 -0.27
N VAL A 61 12.88 -27.66 -0.62
CA VAL A 61 11.85 -27.22 -1.58
C VAL A 61 12.36 -27.35 -3.02
N SER A 62 13.54 -26.78 -3.31
CA SER A 62 14.07 -26.79 -4.68
C SER A 62 14.87 -28.05 -5.02
N ASN A 63 15.43 -28.74 -4.02
CA ASN A 63 16.31 -29.91 -4.19
C ASN A 63 15.98 -31.04 -3.17
N PRO A 64 14.75 -31.59 -3.19
CA PRO A 64 14.24 -32.52 -2.17
C PRO A 64 15.11 -33.77 -2.00
N GLU A 65 15.57 -34.38 -3.09
CA GLU A 65 16.41 -35.59 -3.03
C GLU A 65 17.77 -35.34 -2.35
N ASN A 66 18.41 -34.21 -2.67
CA ASN A 66 19.68 -33.83 -2.05
C ASN A 66 19.50 -33.54 -0.57
N SER A 67 18.41 -32.86 -0.21
CA SER A 67 18.06 -32.57 1.17
C SER A 67 17.81 -33.85 1.97
N PHE A 68 17.08 -34.82 1.40
CA PHE A 68 16.82 -36.12 2.01
C PHE A 68 18.11 -36.90 2.32
N LYS A 69 19.01 -37.00 1.33
CA LYS A 69 20.33 -37.63 1.53
C LYS A 69 21.11 -36.92 2.62
N LYS A 70 21.12 -35.58 2.61
CA LYS A 70 21.84 -34.77 3.59
C LYS A 70 21.30 -34.91 5.01
N ARG A 71 19.98 -34.88 5.17
CA ARG A 71 19.31 -35.15 6.45
C ARG A 71 19.74 -36.50 7.01
N ASN A 72 19.76 -37.55 6.19
CA ASN A 72 20.13 -38.90 6.61
C ASN A 72 21.61 -39.02 7.01
N GLU A 73 22.51 -38.24 6.40
CA GLU A 73 23.90 -38.11 6.85
C GLU A 73 23.99 -37.44 8.23
N VAL A 74 23.21 -36.39 8.48
CA VAL A 74 23.17 -35.70 9.78
C VAL A 74 22.65 -36.65 10.87
N LEU A 75 21.56 -37.38 10.60
CA LEU A 75 21.03 -38.41 11.51
C LEU A 75 22.08 -39.51 11.81
N ALA A 76 22.83 -39.96 10.80
CA ALA A 76 23.91 -40.94 11.02
C ALA A 76 25.02 -40.41 11.94
N LYS A 77 25.34 -39.10 11.86
CA LYS A 77 26.29 -38.46 12.78
C LYS A 77 25.72 -38.37 14.20
N LEU A 78 24.43 -38.04 14.36
CA LEU A 78 23.77 -38.01 15.67
C LEU A 78 23.82 -39.38 16.36
N PHE A 79 23.58 -40.46 15.61
CA PHE A 79 23.75 -41.83 16.12
C PHE A 79 25.20 -42.12 16.54
N LYS A 80 26.19 -41.79 15.68
CA LYS A 80 27.61 -41.99 16.00
C LYS A 80 28.06 -41.27 17.28
N HIS A 81 27.45 -40.13 17.59
CA HIS A 81 27.73 -39.33 18.78
C HIS A 81 26.81 -39.63 19.97
N GLY A 82 25.95 -40.65 19.89
CA GLY A 82 25.12 -41.13 21.01
C GLY A 82 23.85 -40.33 21.28
N TYR A 83 23.47 -39.41 20.39
CA TYR A 83 22.21 -38.65 20.52
C TYR A 83 20.97 -39.46 20.08
N ILE A 84 21.17 -40.44 19.18
CA ILE A 84 20.19 -41.48 18.85
C ILE A 84 20.74 -42.78 19.43
N LYS A 85 19.95 -43.49 20.25
CA LYS A 85 20.48 -44.56 21.10
C LYS A 85 20.53 -45.92 20.40
N THR A 86 19.56 -46.20 19.53
CA THR A 86 19.42 -47.51 18.90
C THR A 86 19.49 -47.43 17.39
N ARG A 87 19.86 -48.54 16.76
CA ARG A 87 19.95 -48.60 15.30
C ARG A 87 18.56 -48.60 14.66
N GLU A 88 17.61 -49.23 15.33
CA GLU A 88 16.20 -49.30 14.96
C GLU A 88 15.56 -47.92 14.94
N GLU A 89 15.88 -47.07 15.92
CA GLU A 89 15.43 -45.67 15.96
C GLU A 89 16.00 -44.88 14.77
N LEU A 90 17.31 -45.02 14.48
CA LEU A 90 17.93 -44.37 13.33
C LEU A 90 17.28 -44.77 12.00
N ASP A 91 17.08 -46.08 11.80
CA ASP A 91 16.56 -46.61 10.53
C ASP A 91 15.08 -46.25 10.35
N SER A 92 14.29 -46.21 11.43
CA SER A 92 12.89 -45.75 11.36
C SER A 92 12.78 -44.27 11.00
N ILE A 93 13.58 -43.39 11.59
CA ILE A 93 13.56 -41.95 11.30
C ILE A 93 14.08 -41.66 9.88
N LYS A 94 15.08 -42.41 9.41
CA LYS A 94 15.61 -42.27 8.03
C LYS A 94 14.58 -42.65 6.96
N ALA A 95 13.66 -43.56 7.27
CA ALA A 95 12.61 -44.00 6.36
C ALA A 95 11.49 -42.95 6.21
N LEU A 96 11.33 -42.04 7.18
CA LEU A 96 10.30 -41.00 7.11
C LEU A 96 10.57 -40.04 5.94
N PRO A 97 9.52 -39.60 5.20
CA PRO A 97 9.64 -38.53 4.22
C PRO A 97 10.00 -37.19 4.89
N ILE A 98 10.43 -36.22 4.09
CA ILE A 98 10.50 -34.82 4.56
C ILE A 98 9.13 -34.21 4.33
N GLU A 99 8.37 -34.02 5.40
CA GLU A 99 7.09 -33.31 5.38
C GLU A 99 7.36 -31.82 5.61
N LEU A 100 7.09 -31.00 4.58
CA LEU A 100 7.23 -29.56 4.67
C LEU A 100 5.86 -28.90 4.88
N ASN A 101 5.83 -27.92 5.77
CA ASN A 101 4.78 -26.91 5.80
C ASN A 101 5.42 -25.59 5.37
N TYR A 102 5.79 -25.54 4.09
CA TYR A 102 6.64 -24.48 3.57
C TYR A 102 5.85 -23.20 3.29
N LYS A 103 6.14 -22.15 4.05
CA LYS A 103 5.58 -20.81 3.87
C LYS A 103 6.65 -19.75 4.12
N VAL A 104 7.14 -19.13 3.05
CA VAL A 104 8.03 -17.98 3.16
C VAL A 104 7.25 -16.82 3.74
N GLN A 105 7.76 -16.17 4.79
CA GLN A 105 7.22 -14.90 5.23
C GLN A 105 7.29 -13.90 4.07
N ASN A 106 6.12 -13.53 3.56
CA ASN A 106 5.97 -12.67 2.41
C ASN A 106 5.58 -11.27 2.90
N GLN A 107 6.32 -10.23 2.52
CA GLN A 107 5.96 -8.85 2.88
C GLN A 107 4.58 -8.41 2.35
N ASN A 108 4.01 -9.17 1.40
CA ASN A 108 2.68 -8.94 0.84
C ASN A 108 1.56 -9.68 1.58
N GLU A 109 1.92 -10.53 2.55
CA GLU A 109 0.97 -11.28 3.35
C GLU A 109 0.90 -10.72 4.77
N GLY A 110 -0.23 -10.95 5.43
CA GLY A 110 -0.55 -10.38 6.73
C GLY A 110 -1.28 -9.04 6.63
N LEU A 111 -1.60 -8.46 7.79
CA LEU A 111 -2.35 -7.21 7.90
C LEU A 111 -1.53 -6.01 7.43
N ALA A 112 -2.22 -5.04 6.81
CA ALA A 112 -1.71 -3.72 6.45
C ALA A 112 -0.42 -3.73 5.59
N PRO A 113 -0.35 -4.48 4.47
CA PRO A 113 0.87 -4.59 3.68
C PRO A 113 1.31 -3.26 3.05
N TYR A 114 0.36 -2.40 2.64
CA TYR A 114 0.67 -1.04 2.17
C TYR A 114 1.28 -0.18 3.28
N PHE A 115 0.67 -0.19 4.46
CA PHE A 115 1.15 0.55 5.62
C PHE A 115 2.56 0.13 6.00
N ARG A 116 2.86 -1.17 5.98
CA ARG A 116 4.21 -1.71 6.23
C ARG A 116 5.25 -1.13 5.27
N THR A 117 4.91 -0.97 3.99
CA THR A 117 5.79 -0.32 3.00
C THR A 117 5.96 1.18 3.29
N VAL A 118 4.90 1.87 3.68
CA VAL A 118 4.96 3.30 4.05
C VAL A 118 5.86 3.50 5.27
N ILE A 119 5.63 2.76 6.36
CA ILE A 119 6.48 2.88 7.56
C ILE A 119 7.91 2.47 7.28
N GLN A 120 8.15 1.47 6.42
CA GLN A 120 9.50 1.06 6.06
C GLN A 120 10.28 2.22 5.44
N ASN A 121 9.66 2.99 4.53
CA ASN A 121 10.30 4.14 3.91
C ASN A 121 10.64 5.24 4.92
N ASP A 122 9.72 5.53 5.85
CA ASP A 122 9.95 6.54 6.87
C ASP A 122 10.99 6.08 7.92
N LEU A 123 10.95 4.81 8.31
CA LEU A 123 11.89 4.20 9.23
C LEU A 123 13.29 4.08 8.64
N MET A 124 13.45 3.83 7.34
CA MET A 124 14.77 3.86 6.70
C MET A 124 15.45 5.22 6.85
N LYS A 125 14.67 6.31 6.73
CA LYS A 125 15.16 7.67 6.97
C LYS A 125 15.53 7.86 8.45
N TRP A 126 14.63 7.51 9.36
CA TRP A 126 14.86 7.62 10.80
C TRP A 126 16.08 6.81 11.27
N CYS A 127 16.24 5.57 10.78
CA CYS A 127 17.35 4.69 11.10
C CYS A 127 18.68 5.30 10.66
N LYS A 128 18.72 5.88 9.44
CA LYS A 128 19.91 6.57 8.92
C LYS A 128 20.30 7.77 9.78
N GLU A 129 19.32 8.52 10.27
CA GLU A 129 19.54 9.71 11.12
C GLU A 129 19.99 9.32 12.54
N ASN A 130 19.58 8.16 13.04
CA ASN A 130 19.85 7.70 14.41
C ASN A 130 20.94 6.61 14.50
N GLY A 131 21.60 6.26 13.40
CA GLY A 131 22.70 5.28 13.39
C GLY A 131 22.26 3.82 13.58
N TYR A 132 21.01 3.50 13.23
CA TYR A 132 20.49 2.12 13.24
C TYR A 132 20.42 1.57 11.81
N ASP A 133 20.54 0.25 11.68
CA ASP A 133 20.12 -0.48 10.49
C ASP A 133 18.72 -1.08 10.72
N LEU A 134 17.76 -0.77 9.85
CA LEU A 134 16.36 -1.21 9.99
C LEU A 134 16.23 -2.74 10.03
N TRP A 135 17.12 -3.46 9.37
CA TRP A 135 17.07 -4.91 9.20
C TRP A 135 17.90 -5.64 10.25
N ASP A 136 19.06 -5.09 10.61
CA ASP A 136 20.03 -5.77 11.47
C ASP A 136 19.94 -5.37 12.95
N SER A 137 19.34 -4.22 13.28
CA SER A 137 19.32 -3.71 14.65
C SER A 137 18.31 -4.42 15.56
N GLY A 138 17.41 -5.23 14.99
CA GLY A 138 16.38 -5.96 15.73
C GLY A 138 15.36 -5.05 16.41
N LEU A 139 15.04 -3.91 15.78
CA LEU A 139 14.07 -2.93 16.28
C LEU A 139 12.67 -3.53 16.36
N LYS A 140 11.93 -3.15 17.40
CA LYS A 140 10.49 -3.43 17.53
C LYS A 140 9.73 -2.12 17.36
N ILE A 141 8.90 -2.06 16.31
CA ILE A 141 8.14 -0.88 15.95
C ILE A 141 6.69 -1.07 16.41
N TYR A 142 6.23 -0.18 17.28
CA TYR A 142 4.85 -0.17 17.75
C TYR A 142 4.08 0.92 17.02
N THR A 143 2.92 0.58 16.47
CA THR A 143 2.13 1.46 15.61
C THR A 143 0.76 1.73 16.20
N THR A 144 0.04 2.68 15.61
CA THR A 144 -1.32 3.05 16.05
C THR A 144 -2.43 2.19 15.43
N ILE A 145 -2.08 1.31 14.47
CA ILE A 145 -3.04 0.51 13.71
C ILE A 145 -3.80 -0.43 14.65
N ASP A 146 -5.13 -0.34 14.64
CA ASP A 146 -5.99 -1.30 15.31
C ASP A 146 -6.22 -2.48 14.36
N SER A 147 -5.75 -3.67 14.76
CA SER A 147 -5.80 -4.87 13.92
C SER A 147 -7.22 -5.31 13.54
N ARG A 148 -8.23 -4.96 14.34
CA ARG A 148 -9.64 -5.24 14.05
C ARG A 148 -10.17 -4.27 13.00
N MET A 149 -9.92 -2.97 13.19
CA MET A 149 -10.32 -1.94 12.23
C MET A 149 -9.62 -2.12 10.89
N GLN A 150 -8.33 -2.46 10.89
CA GLN A 150 -7.58 -2.75 9.68
C GLN A 150 -8.19 -3.90 8.89
N ARG A 151 -8.56 -5.00 9.58
CA ARG A 151 -9.21 -6.14 8.93
C ARG A 151 -10.52 -5.74 8.27
N TYR A 152 -11.38 -5.01 8.98
CA TYR A 152 -12.64 -4.52 8.41
C TYR A 152 -12.42 -3.57 7.23
N ALA A 153 -11.39 -2.72 7.28
CA ALA A 153 -11.05 -1.84 6.18
C ALA A 153 -10.62 -2.62 4.92
N GLU A 154 -9.79 -3.65 5.06
CA GLU A 154 -9.36 -4.51 3.96
C GLU A 154 -10.52 -5.35 3.38
N GLU A 155 -11.37 -5.89 4.25
CA GLU A 155 -12.58 -6.64 3.86
C GLU A 155 -13.56 -5.74 3.10
N SER A 156 -13.86 -4.57 3.64
CA SER A 156 -14.73 -3.55 3.02
C SER A 156 -14.18 -3.10 1.67
N MET A 157 -12.86 -2.84 1.57
CA MET A 157 -12.21 -2.49 0.31
C MET A 157 -12.44 -3.58 -0.73
N ARG A 158 -12.18 -4.85 -0.36
CA ARG A 158 -12.33 -5.98 -1.27
C ARG A 158 -13.78 -6.18 -1.72
N GLU A 159 -14.73 -6.12 -0.79
CA GLU A 159 -16.16 -6.30 -1.09
C GLU A 159 -16.67 -5.24 -2.08
N HIS A 160 -16.48 -3.96 -1.75
CA HIS A 160 -16.98 -2.86 -2.58
C HIS A 160 -16.28 -2.79 -3.93
N MET A 161 -14.95 -2.95 -3.96
CA MET A 161 -14.20 -2.84 -5.22
C MET A 161 -14.46 -4.03 -6.14
N THR A 162 -14.77 -5.22 -5.61
CA THR A 162 -15.20 -6.36 -6.44
C THR A 162 -16.51 -6.04 -7.16
N ALA A 163 -17.50 -5.50 -6.43
CA ALA A 163 -18.78 -5.11 -7.01
C ALA A 163 -18.62 -4.00 -8.05
N LEU A 164 -17.91 -2.92 -7.70
CA LEU A 164 -17.66 -1.80 -8.61
C LEU A 164 -16.86 -2.22 -9.85
N GLN A 165 -15.88 -3.11 -9.71
CA GLN A 165 -15.13 -3.61 -10.86
C GLN A 165 -16.03 -4.36 -11.84
N LYS A 166 -17.01 -5.12 -11.34
CA LYS A 166 -17.98 -5.84 -12.17
C LYS A 166 -18.83 -4.86 -12.99
N ASP A 167 -19.35 -3.82 -12.35
CA ASP A 167 -20.15 -2.79 -13.01
C ASP A 167 -19.32 -2.00 -14.03
N PHE A 168 -18.09 -1.66 -13.67
CA PHE A 168 -17.13 -1.02 -14.58
C PHE A 168 -16.86 -1.90 -15.79
N ALA A 169 -16.52 -3.18 -15.60
CA ALA A 169 -16.26 -4.10 -16.70
C ALA A 169 -17.46 -4.25 -17.64
N LYS A 170 -18.68 -4.30 -17.09
CA LYS A 170 -19.93 -4.34 -17.85
C LYS A 170 -20.15 -3.07 -18.67
N SER A 171 -19.89 -1.89 -18.11
CA SER A 171 -20.07 -0.61 -18.81
C SER A 171 -19.15 -0.44 -20.04
N TRP A 172 -17.99 -1.09 -19.99
CA TRP A 172 -16.97 -1.09 -21.03
C TRP A 172 -16.92 -2.39 -21.84
N GLU A 173 -17.94 -3.24 -21.74
CA GLU A 173 -17.98 -4.48 -22.50
C GLU A 173 -17.94 -4.17 -24.02
N GLY A 174 -17.05 -4.87 -24.73
CA GLY A 174 -16.82 -4.66 -26.16
C GLY A 174 -16.10 -3.36 -26.54
N ARG A 175 -15.64 -2.55 -25.57
CA ARG A 175 -14.93 -1.28 -25.81
C ARG A 175 -13.68 -1.13 -24.95
N ASP A 176 -12.81 -0.20 -25.32
CA ASP A 176 -11.67 0.21 -24.49
C ASP A 176 -12.06 1.38 -23.58
N PRO A 177 -11.66 1.38 -22.30
CA PRO A 177 -11.94 2.47 -21.37
C PRO A 177 -11.03 3.69 -21.56
N TRP A 178 -10.13 3.68 -22.56
CA TRP A 178 -9.17 4.76 -22.83
C TRP A 178 -9.81 5.84 -23.70
N MET A 179 -10.69 6.64 -23.09
CA MET A 179 -11.42 7.72 -23.75
C MET A 179 -10.97 9.08 -23.21
N ASP A 180 -10.94 10.10 -24.06
CA ASP A 180 -10.72 11.48 -23.64
C ASP A 180 -12.01 12.13 -23.12
N ASP A 181 -11.94 13.40 -22.74
CA ASP A 181 -13.07 14.16 -22.19
C ASP A 181 -14.24 14.35 -23.17
N ASN A 182 -14.00 14.14 -24.47
CA ASN A 182 -15.02 14.17 -25.53
C ASN A 182 -15.54 12.77 -25.89
N TYR A 183 -15.21 11.75 -25.09
CA TYR A 183 -15.50 10.35 -25.38
C TYR A 183 -14.90 9.88 -26.72
N ALA A 184 -13.74 10.41 -27.12
CA ALA A 184 -12.98 9.90 -28.26
C ALA A 184 -11.88 8.93 -27.79
N PRO A 185 -11.58 7.85 -28.55
CA PRO A 185 -10.53 6.91 -28.17
C PRO A 185 -9.13 7.57 -28.13
N ILE A 186 -8.42 7.38 -27.02
CA ILE A 186 -7.03 7.81 -26.85
C ILE A 186 -6.13 6.87 -27.64
N LYS A 187 -5.77 7.28 -28.85
CA LYS A 187 -4.88 6.51 -29.74
C LYS A 187 -3.52 6.26 -29.08
N GLY A 188 -3.04 5.02 -29.14
CA GLY A 188 -1.72 4.64 -28.63
C GLY A 188 -1.59 4.68 -27.10
N PHE A 189 -2.71 4.65 -26.34
CA PHE A 189 -2.66 4.67 -24.88
C PHE A 189 -1.74 3.58 -24.31
N LEU A 190 -1.94 2.32 -24.72
CA LEU A 190 -1.12 1.20 -24.23
C LEU A 190 0.34 1.31 -24.70
N ASP A 191 0.57 1.78 -25.94
CA ASP A 191 1.91 1.99 -26.48
C ASP A 191 2.69 3.06 -25.71
N ALA A 192 2.02 4.13 -25.27
CA ALA A 192 2.63 5.13 -24.42
C ALA A 192 2.95 4.59 -23.01
N ARG A 193 2.08 3.73 -22.47
CA ARG A 193 2.25 3.17 -21.12
C ARG A 193 3.29 2.05 -21.07
N ILE A 194 3.41 1.22 -22.10
CA ILE A 194 4.42 0.14 -22.11
C ILE A 194 5.84 0.71 -22.07
N LYS A 195 6.09 1.86 -22.70
CA LYS A 195 7.38 2.54 -22.69
C LYS A 195 7.89 2.92 -21.30
N GLN A 196 6.97 3.10 -20.34
CA GLN A 196 7.30 3.45 -18.96
C GLN A 196 7.73 2.23 -18.13
N THR A 197 7.48 1.01 -18.62
CA THR A 197 7.77 -0.23 -17.89
C THR A 197 9.22 -0.65 -18.02
N ASP A 198 9.76 -1.30 -16.98
CA ASP A 198 11.13 -1.82 -17.02
C ASP A 198 11.27 -2.95 -18.04
N SER A 199 10.21 -3.70 -18.32
CA SER A 199 10.21 -4.69 -19.40
C SER A 199 10.53 -4.05 -20.75
N TYR A 200 9.97 -2.87 -21.04
CA TYR A 200 10.28 -2.15 -22.27
C TYR A 200 11.71 -1.61 -22.25
N LYS A 201 12.11 -0.92 -21.18
CA LYS A 201 13.45 -0.34 -21.04
C LYS A 201 14.54 -1.40 -21.19
N ASN A 202 14.36 -2.57 -20.59
CA ASN A 202 15.31 -3.69 -20.68
C ASN A 202 15.39 -4.27 -22.10
N LEU A 203 14.27 -4.35 -22.82
CA LEU A 203 14.27 -4.82 -24.21
C LEU A 203 14.93 -3.81 -25.15
N VAL A 204 14.65 -2.51 -24.98
CA VAL A 204 15.31 -1.44 -25.75
C VAL A 204 16.81 -1.42 -25.50
N ALA A 205 17.25 -1.55 -24.25
CA ALA A 205 18.66 -1.63 -23.91
C ALA A 205 19.37 -2.82 -24.58
N ARG A 206 18.64 -3.91 -24.84
CA ARG A 206 19.20 -5.13 -25.45
C ARG A 206 19.17 -5.14 -26.97
N TYR A 207 18.10 -4.63 -27.58
CA TYR A 207 17.84 -4.79 -29.02
C TYR A 207 17.86 -3.48 -29.81
N GLY A 208 17.99 -2.33 -29.13
CA GLY A 208 17.87 -1.01 -29.73
C GLY A 208 16.43 -0.50 -29.77
N GLU A 209 16.27 0.81 -29.65
CA GLU A 209 14.97 1.48 -29.80
C GLU A 209 14.47 1.30 -31.24
N ASN A 210 13.17 1.02 -31.41
CA ASN A 210 12.51 0.76 -32.71
C ASN A 210 12.89 -0.55 -33.43
N SER A 211 13.64 -1.45 -32.79
CA SER A 211 13.87 -2.79 -33.35
C SER A 211 12.59 -3.63 -33.39
N ASP A 212 12.36 -4.34 -34.49
CA ASP A 212 11.27 -5.32 -34.63
C ASP A 212 11.29 -6.36 -33.50
N SER A 213 12.48 -6.68 -32.98
CA SER A 213 12.66 -7.59 -31.84
C SER A 213 11.94 -7.11 -30.59
N VAL A 214 11.93 -5.80 -30.32
CA VAL A 214 11.22 -5.24 -29.15
C VAL A 214 9.72 -5.47 -29.31
N LYS A 215 9.16 -5.17 -30.49
CA LYS A 215 7.74 -5.35 -30.77
C LYS A 215 7.33 -6.83 -30.67
N ILE A 216 8.12 -7.74 -31.23
CA ILE A 216 7.88 -9.18 -31.16
C ILE A 216 7.90 -9.64 -29.70
N MET A 217 8.92 -9.27 -28.93
CA MET A 217 9.07 -9.71 -27.54
C MET A 217 7.99 -9.15 -26.60
N LEU A 218 7.50 -7.93 -26.83
CA LEU A 218 6.40 -7.36 -26.05
C LEU A 218 5.06 -8.08 -26.29
N ASN A 219 4.87 -8.64 -27.49
CA ASN A 219 3.66 -9.36 -27.89
C ASN A 219 3.81 -10.89 -27.75
N LEU A 220 5.01 -11.38 -27.43
CA LEU A 220 5.24 -12.80 -27.21
C LEU A 220 4.55 -13.26 -25.93
N LYS A 221 3.66 -14.23 -26.09
CA LYS A 221 2.89 -14.83 -25.01
C LYS A 221 3.78 -15.72 -24.12
N LYS A 222 3.67 -15.52 -22.81
CA LYS A 222 4.40 -16.31 -21.79
C LYS A 222 3.47 -16.70 -20.64
N PRO A 223 3.66 -17.88 -20.04
CA PRO A 223 2.91 -18.27 -18.85
C PRO A 223 3.14 -17.25 -17.74
N MET A 224 2.06 -16.77 -17.12
CA MET A 224 2.14 -15.88 -15.97
C MET A 224 0.91 -16.01 -15.07
N ARG A 225 1.09 -15.63 -13.81
CA ARG A 225 0.02 -15.58 -12.82
C ARG A 225 -0.41 -14.13 -12.60
N VAL A 226 -1.70 -13.85 -12.77
CA VAL A 226 -2.25 -12.49 -12.68
C VAL A 226 -3.29 -12.36 -11.58
N PHE A 227 -3.46 -11.14 -11.07
CA PHE A 227 -4.54 -10.80 -10.15
C PHE A 227 -5.91 -10.99 -10.79
N SER A 228 -6.84 -11.53 -10.03
CA SER A 228 -8.29 -11.42 -10.28
C SER A 228 -9.02 -11.38 -8.94
N TRP A 229 -10.24 -10.83 -8.93
CA TRP A 229 -11.05 -10.77 -7.71
C TRP A 229 -11.44 -12.14 -7.14
N ASN A 230 -11.37 -13.19 -7.97
CA ASN A 230 -11.63 -14.58 -7.55
C ASN A 230 -10.35 -15.32 -7.12
N GLY A 231 -9.24 -14.60 -6.93
CA GLY A 231 -7.92 -15.14 -6.65
C GLY A 231 -7.00 -15.10 -7.85
N GLU A 232 -5.76 -15.52 -7.65
CA GLU A 232 -4.75 -15.52 -8.70
C GLU A 232 -5.12 -16.49 -9.82
N ARG A 233 -4.95 -16.05 -11.07
CA ARG A 233 -5.27 -16.84 -12.25
C ARG A 233 -4.01 -17.06 -13.09
N ASP A 234 -3.69 -18.32 -13.36
CA ASP A 234 -2.68 -18.67 -14.36
C ASP A 234 -3.22 -18.38 -15.76
N THR A 235 -2.40 -17.75 -16.59
CA THR A 235 -2.77 -17.31 -17.92
C THR A 235 -1.57 -17.28 -18.86
N LEU A 236 -1.85 -17.13 -20.15
CA LEU A 236 -0.86 -17.02 -21.20
C LEU A 236 -0.98 -15.63 -21.83
N PHE A 237 -0.20 -14.68 -21.31
CA PHE A 237 -0.24 -13.27 -21.68
C PHE A 237 1.08 -12.80 -22.25
N SER A 238 1.03 -11.83 -23.15
CA SER A 238 2.18 -11.01 -23.51
C SER A 238 2.39 -9.87 -22.51
N SER A 239 3.47 -9.11 -22.65
CA SER A 239 3.68 -7.90 -21.83
C SER A 239 2.58 -6.85 -22.09
N MET A 240 2.09 -6.78 -23.33
CA MET A 240 0.96 -5.91 -23.71
C MET A 240 -0.36 -6.38 -23.11
N ASP A 241 -0.65 -7.69 -23.15
CA ASP A 241 -1.87 -8.25 -22.55
C ASP A 241 -1.91 -8.00 -21.04
N SER A 242 -0.78 -8.21 -20.36
CA SER A 242 -0.63 -7.94 -18.94
C SER A 242 -0.84 -6.46 -18.61
N LEU A 243 -0.22 -5.57 -19.37
CA LEU A 243 -0.43 -4.13 -19.21
C LEU A 243 -1.91 -3.74 -19.37
N ASN A 244 -2.57 -4.24 -20.42
CA ASN A 244 -3.99 -3.96 -20.67
C ASN A 244 -4.86 -4.50 -19.52
N HIS A 245 -4.59 -5.72 -19.05
CA HIS A 245 -5.28 -6.33 -17.90
C HIS A 245 -5.19 -5.44 -16.66
N TYR A 246 -3.97 -5.08 -16.24
CA TYR A 246 -3.78 -4.31 -15.01
C TYR A 246 -4.26 -2.86 -15.09
N LYS A 247 -4.27 -2.25 -16.28
CA LYS A 247 -4.79 -0.88 -16.45
C LYS A 247 -6.30 -0.81 -16.30
N ARG A 248 -7.02 -1.93 -16.46
CA ARG A 248 -8.50 -2.00 -16.37
C ARG A 248 -9.02 -2.14 -14.94
N PHE A 249 -8.15 -2.19 -13.93
CA PHE A 249 -8.57 -2.26 -12.53
C PHE A 249 -8.81 -0.88 -11.94
N LEU A 250 -9.99 -0.70 -11.35
CA LEU A 250 -10.28 0.43 -10.48
C LEU A 250 -9.39 0.35 -9.24
N GLN A 251 -8.97 1.52 -8.75
CA GLN A 251 -8.13 1.66 -7.56
C GLN A 251 -8.82 2.56 -6.55
N ALA A 252 -8.49 2.35 -5.28
CA ALA A 252 -9.00 3.15 -4.17
C ALA A 252 -7.99 3.17 -3.01
N GLY A 253 -8.06 4.21 -2.19
CA GLY A 253 -7.35 4.29 -0.92
C GLY A 253 -8.36 4.42 0.22
N PHE A 254 -8.03 3.90 1.39
CA PHE A 254 -8.82 4.05 2.60
C PHE A 254 -7.91 4.35 3.78
N MET A 255 -8.33 5.29 4.62
CA MET A 255 -7.62 5.66 5.84
C MET A 255 -8.64 6.01 6.92
N SER A 256 -8.39 5.56 8.14
CA SER A 256 -9.16 5.94 9.31
C SER A 256 -8.22 6.47 10.39
N MET A 257 -8.62 7.56 11.03
CA MET A 257 -7.84 8.26 12.06
C MET A 257 -8.75 8.66 13.21
N ASP A 258 -8.23 8.54 14.43
CA ASP A 258 -8.85 9.17 15.59
C ASP A 258 -8.63 10.69 15.49
N ALA A 259 -9.72 11.46 15.35
CA ALA A 259 -9.62 12.89 15.10
C ALA A 259 -8.97 13.63 16.27
N HIS A 260 -9.22 13.21 17.53
CA HIS A 260 -8.75 13.93 18.71
C HIS A 260 -7.25 13.74 18.95
N THR A 261 -6.75 12.53 18.70
CA THR A 261 -5.34 12.18 18.97
C THR A 261 -4.46 12.22 17.73
N GLY A 262 -5.03 12.07 16.52
CA GLY A 262 -4.29 11.91 15.27
C GLY A 262 -3.82 10.47 15.02
N ALA A 263 -4.15 9.54 15.92
CA ALA A 263 -3.70 8.16 15.82
C ALA A 263 -4.40 7.45 14.66
N ILE A 264 -3.63 6.99 13.68
CA ILE A 264 -4.17 6.32 12.50
C ILE A 264 -4.51 4.88 12.84
N LYS A 265 -5.78 4.50 12.67
CA LYS A 265 -6.29 3.20 13.11
C LYS A 265 -6.36 2.17 11.99
N ALA A 266 -6.52 2.60 10.75
CA ALA A 266 -6.52 1.71 9.58
C ALA A 266 -5.97 2.42 8.34
N TRP A 267 -5.32 1.65 7.47
CA TRP A 267 -4.67 2.11 6.25
C TRP A 267 -4.72 1.04 5.16
N VAL A 268 -5.37 1.35 4.04
CA VAL A 268 -5.42 0.49 2.86
C VAL A 268 -5.01 1.33 1.65
N GLY A 269 -3.82 1.07 1.13
CA GLY A 269 -3.22 1.84 0.04
C GLY A 269 -3.71 1.46 -1.36
N GLY A 270 -4.47 0.38 -1.52
CA GLY A 270 -4.90 -0.12 -2.83
C GLY A 270 -5.61 -1.47 -2.72
N ILE A 271 -6.00 -2.03 -3.87
CA ILE A 271 -6.85 -3.24 -3.91
C ILE A 271 -6.10 -4.54 -3.62
N ASP A 272 -4.81 -4.62 -3.96
CA ASP A 272 -3.96 -5.78 -3.68
C ASP A 272 -2.48 -5.37 -3.70
N HIS A 273 -1.79 -5.47 -2.57
CA HIS A 273 -0.40 -4.97 -2.46
C HIS A 273 0.60 -5.80 -3.29
N LYS A 274 0.35 -7.08 -3.55
CA LYS A 274 1.27 -7.92 -4.34
C LYS A 274 1.35 -7.40 -5.77
N TYR A 275 0.20 -7.03 -6.34
CA TYR A 275 0.08 -6.62 -7.74
C TYR A 275 0.07 -5.10 -7.95
N PHE A 276 -0.38 -4.33 -6.97
CA PHE A 276 -0.48 -2.88 -7.02
C PHE A 276 0.30 -2.28 -5.85
N LYS A 277 1.49 -1.75 -6.13
CA LYS A 277 2.40 -1.20 -5.11
C LYS A 277 2.17 0.26 -4.77
N TYR A 278 1.43 0.96 -5.62
CA TYR A 278 1.20 2.39 -5.47
C TYR A 278 0.24 2.64 -4.32
N ASP A 279 0.65 3.49 -3.37
CA ASP A 279 -0.15 3.83 -2.20
C ASP A 279 -1.08 5.01 -2.51
N HIS A 280 -2.39 4.75 -2.54
CA HIS A 280 -3.40 5.76 -2.81
C HIS A 280 -3.72 6.67 -1.61
N VAL A 281 -3.12 6.44 -0.44
CA VAL A 281 -3.40 7.22 0.78
C VAL A 281 -2.47 8.44 0.91
N LYS A 282 -1.16 8.23 0.91
CA LYS A 282 -0.11 9.25 1.13
C LYS A 282 0.60 9.64 -0.16
N GLN A 283 0.88 8.67 -1.03
CA GLN A 283 1.56 8.93 -2.32
C GLN A 283 0.58 9.43 -3.39
N GLY A 284 -0.63 8.88 -3.41
CA GLY A 284 -1.73 9.30 -4.27
C GLY A 284 -2.20 10.71 -3.99
N LYS A 285 -2.17 11.58 -5.02
CA LYS A 285 -2.81 12.89 -4.98
C LYS A 285 -3.82 13.00 -6.10
N ARG A 286 -5.00 13.53 -5.79
CA ARG A 286 -6.14 13.67 -6.71
C ARG A 286 -6.95 14.90 -6.33
N GLN A 287 -7.70 15.41 -7.31
CA GLN A 287 -8.69 16.45 -7.09
C GLN A 287 -9.73 15.97 -6.06
N PRO A 288 -9.84 16.64 -4.90
CA PRO A 288 -10.80 16.28 -3.84
C PRO A 288 -12.25 16.60 -4.24
N GLY A 289 -12.45 17.43 -5.25
CA GLY A 289 -13.77 17.84 -5.71
C GLY A 289 -14.56 18.51 -4.59
N SER A 290 -15.84 18.15 -4.46
CA SER A 290 -16.75 18.71 -3.47
C SER A 290 -16.35 18.52 -2.01
N THR A 291 -15.47 17.56 -1.69
CA THR A 291 -14.95 17.42 -0.32
C THR A 291 -14.15 18.66 0.11
N PHE A 292 -13.54 19.38 -0.84
CA PHE A 292 -12.82 20.62 -0.55
C PHE A 292 -13.72 21.79 -0.12
N LYS A 293 -15.03 21.72 -0.36
CA LYS A 293 -15.97 22.78 0.02
C LYS A 293 -15.96 23.04 1.53
N ALA A 294 -15.60 22.06 2.35
CA ALA A 294 -15.46 22.25 3.78
C ALA A 294 -14.52 23.43 4.13
N PHE A 295 -13.42 23.60 3.39
CA PHE A 295 -12.47 24.70 3.60
C PHE A 295 -13.02 26.05 3.13
N VAL A 296 -13.76 26.07 2.03
CA VAL A 296 -14.43 27.28 1.53
C VAL A 296 -15.48 27.77 2.53
N TYR A 297 -16.34 26.88 3.00
CA TYR A 297 -17.38 27.20 3.97
C TYR A 297 -16.77 27.51 5.36
N GLY A 298 -15.70 26.81 5.75
CA GLY A 298 -14.95 27.10 6.96
C GLY A 298 -14.40 28.53 6.96
N THR A 299 -13.78 28.95 5.85
CA THR A 299 -13.27 30.32 5.65
C THR A 299 -14.41 31.36 5.69
N ALA A 300 -15.55 31.06 5.07
CA ALA A 300 -16.73 31.93 5.14
C ALA A 300 -17.24 32.08 6.59
N ILE A 301 -17.29 30.99 7.35
CA ILE A 301 -17.73 31.04 8.75
C ILE A 301 -16.72 31.82 9.61
N GLU A 302 -15.42 31.62 9.40
CA GLU A 302 -14.35 32.36 10.09
C GLU A 302 -14.43 33.88 9.83
N THR A 303 -14.91 34.28 8.65
CA THR A 303 -15.10 35.69 8.26
C THR A 303 -16.47 36.26 8.62
N GLY A 304 -17.30 35.53 9.39
CA GLY A 304 -18.54 36.02 9.98
C GLY A 304 -19.84 35.54 9.32
N TYR A 305 -19.78 34.66 8.31
CA TYR A 305 -20.98 34.03 7.76
C TYR A 305 -21.53 33.00 8.74
N THR A 306 -22.87 32.90 8.83
CA THR A 306 -23.51 31.91 9.70
C THR A 306 -24.12 30.76 8.90
N PRO A 307 -24.21 29.54 9.48
CA PRO A 307 -24.86 28.40 8.81
C PRO A 307 -26.32 28.66 8.39
N CYS A 308 -26.99 29.65 9.00
CA CYS A 308 -28.37 30.05 8.74
C CYS A 308 -28.50 31.12 7.63
N GLN A 309 -27.39 31.76 7.25
CA GLN A 309 -27.40 32.79 6.22
C GLN A 309 -27.84 32.21 4.88
N ARG A 310 -28.72 32.93 4.18
CA ARG A 310 -29.36 32.46 2.95
C ARG A 310 -28.76 33.11 1.71
N LEU A 311 -28.22 32.29 0.82
CA LEU A 311 -27.77 32.70 -0.51
C LEU A 311 -28.69 32.09 -1.58
N PRO A 312 -29.00 32.83 -2.66
CA PRO A 312 -29.71 32.27 -3.81
C PRO A 312 -28.77 31.32 -4.57
N ASP A 313 -29.31 30.21 -5.08
CA ASP A 313 -28.61 29.35 -6.05
C ASP A 313 -28.52 30.09 -7.39
N ILE A 314 -27.51 30.94 -7.53
CA ILE A 314 -27.20 31.71 -8.74
C ILE A 314 -25.69 31.70 -8.92
N SER A 315 -25.23 31.15 -10.03
CA SER A 315 -23.82 31.06 -10.33
C SER A 315 -23.23 32.43 -10.69
N PRO A 316 -22.19 32.89 -9.99
CA PRO A 316 -21.52 34.16 -10.28
C PRO A 316 -20.59 34.01 -11.50
N SER A 317 -20.34 35.12 -12.19
CA SER A 317 -19.35 35.20 -13.27
C SER A 317 -18.00 35.66 -12.72
N PHE A 318 -16.93 35.04 -13.20
CA PHE A 318 -15.55 35.41 -12.91
C PHE A 318 -14.85 35.81 -14.19
N ASP A 319 -14.33 37.04 -14.25
CA ASP A 319 -13.54 37.51 -15.38
C ASP A 319 -12.08 37.09 -15.18
N LEU A 320 -11.60 36.20 -16.04
CA LEU A 320 -10.24 35.69 -16.04
C LEU A 320 -9.50 36.17 -17.30
N PRO A 321 -8.15 36.15 -17.32
CA PRO A 321 -7.39 36.46 -18.53
C PRO A 321 -7.75 35.58 -19.74
N SER A 322 -8.23 34.36 -19.49
CA SER A 322 -8.67 33.40 -20.50
C SER A 322 -10.14 33.56 -20.91
N GLY A 323 -10.85 34.56 -20.38
CA GLY A 323 -12.29 34.80 -20.60
C GLY A 323 -13.13 34.67 -19.33
N THR A 324 -14.45 34.76 -19.49
CA THR A 324 -15.38 34.68 -18.36
C THR A 324 -15.69 33.22 -18.03
N TRP A 325 -15.47 32.83 -16.77
CA TRP A 325 -15.84 31.53 -16.24
C TRP A 325 -17.08 31.64 -15.36
N ARG A 326 -18.03 30.72 -15.54
CA ARG A 326 -19.25 30.62 -14.74
C ARG A 326 -19.51 29.15 -14.41
N PRO A 327 -19.39 28.71 -13.15
CA PRO A 327 -19.53 27.28 -12.81
C PRO A 327 -20.97 26.80 -12.92
N LEU A 328 -21.15 25.58 -13.43
CA LEU A 328 -22.44 24.88 -13.42
C LEU A 328 -22.62 24.10 -12.12
N ASN A 329 -23.86 23.95 -11.66
CA ASN A 329 -24.23 22.93 -10.69
C ASN A 329 -24.13 21.53 -11.33
N ALA A 330 -24.13 20.48 -10.51
CA ALA A 330 -23.97 19.10 -10.97
C ALA A 330 -25.06 18.69 -11.98
N GLU A 331 -26.24 19.28 -11.90
CA GLU A 331 -27.38 19.07 -12.80
C GLU A 331 -27.26 19.85 -14.13
N GLY A 332 -26.17 20.62 -14.33
CA GLY A 332 -25.89 21.33 -15.59
C GLY A 332 -26.49 22.73 -15.70
N GLY A 333 -27.12 23.27 -14.65
CA GLY A 333 -27.69 24.62 -14.62
C GLY A 333 -26.83 25.66 -13.86
N TYR A 334 -27.12 26.94 -14.07
CA TYR A 334 -26.52 28.06 -13.33
C TYR A 334 -27.23 28.40 -12.01
N GLY A 335 -28.10 27.50 -11.55
CA GLY A 335 -29.00 27.71 -10.42
C GLY A 335 -30.35 28.30 -10.81
N ASP A 336 -31.36 28.04 -9.98
CA ASP A 336 -32.76 28.40 -10.19
C ASP A 336 -33.22 29.62 -9.35
N GLY A 337 -32.29 30.22 -8.59
CA GLY A 337 -32.59 31.32 -7.66
C GLY A 337 -33.17 30.87 -6.31
N THR A 338 -33.40 29.58 -6.10
CA THR A 338 -33.86 29.04 -4.82
C THR A 338 -32.89 29.42 -3.71
N ARG A 339 -33.41 29.94 -2.60
CA ARG A 339 -32.58 30.39 -1.48
C ARG A 339 -32.32 29.25 -0.51
N TYR A 340 -31.06 28.90 -0.35
CA TYR A 340 -30.59 27.91 0.60
C TYR A 340 -29.84 28.58 1.75
N THR A 341 -30.00 28.05 2.96
CA THR A 341 -29.05 28.36 4.02
C THR A 341 -27.67 27.79 3.68
N LEU A 342 -26.57 28.35 4.20
CA LEU A 342 -25.24 27.78 3.98
C LEU A 342 -25.16 26.31 4.42
N ARG A 343 -25.84 25.94 5.51
CA ARG A 343 -25.97 24.53 5.93
C ARG A 343 -26.60 23.65 4.85
N GLN A 344 -27.71 24.10 4.25
CA GLN A 344 -28.40 23.36 3.19
C GLN A 344 -27.55 23.28 1.92
N ALA A 345 -26.88 24.38 1.56
CA ALA A 345 -26.03 24.48 0.39
C ALA A 345 -24.81 23.54 0.49
N MET A 346 -24.16 23.48 1.65
CA MET A 346 -23.07 22.54 1.91
C MET A 346 -23.56 21.09 1.85
N ALA A 347 -24.69 20.78 2.50
CA ALA A 347 -25.25 19.42 2.52
C ALA A 347 -25.64 18.91 1.13
N ARG A 348 -26.06 19.80 0.24
CA ARG A 348 -26.41 19.50 -1.17
C ARG A 348 -25.25 19.68 -2.13
N SER A 349 -24.10 20.15 -1.64
CA SER A 349 -22.94 20.46 -2.46
C SER A 349 -23.24 21.42 -3.63
N ILE A 350 -23.97 22.51 -3.38
CA ILE A 350 -24.35 23.46 -4.44
C ILE A 350 -23.10 24.22 -4.94
N ASN A 351 -22.76 24.09 -6.23
CA ASN A 351 -21.55 24.68 -6.82
C ASN A 351 -21.65 26.20 -6.89
N SER A 352 -22.79 26.72 -7.33
CA SER A 352 -23.03 28.17 -7.45
C SER A 352 -22.81 28.92 -6.13
N ILE A 353 -23.27 28.36 -5.01
CA ILE A 353 -23.12 28.96 -3.68
C ILE A 353 -21.66 28.85 -3.22
N SER A 354 -20.99 27.73 -3.48
CA SER A 354 -19.56 27.59 -3.19
C SER A 354 -18.73 28.63 -3.98
N ALA A 355 -19.11 28.89 -5.23
CA ALA A 355 -18.51 29.92 -6.07
C ALA A 355 -18.81 31.34 -5.57
N GLN A 356 -20.03 31.63 -5.11
CA GLN A 356 -20.34 32.90 -4.45
C GLN A 356 -19.49 33.10 -3.19
N LEU A 357 -19.30 32.06 -2.39
CA LEU A 357 -18.50 32.14 -1.16
C LEU A 357 -17.05 32.46 -1.47
N ILE A 358 -16.40 31.75 -2.41
CA ILE A 358 -14.99 32.03 -2.74
C ILE A 358 -14.80 33.44 -3.30
N GLN A 359 -15.77 33.96 -4.07
CA GLN A 359 -15.75 35.35 -4.53
C GLN A 359 -15.81 36.36 -3.36
N LYS A 360 -16.53 36.01 -2.29
CA LYS A 360 -16.72 36.86 -1.11
C LYS A 360 -15.56 36.79 -0.12
N VAL A 361 -14.89 35.66 0.00
CA VAL A 361 -13.86 35.42 1.03
C VAL A 361 -12.43 35.46 0.49
N ASP A 362 -12.24 35.64 -0.83
CA ASP A 362 -10.96 35.56 -1.53
C ASP A 362 -10.37 34.12 -1.55
N PRO A 363 -9.99 33.58 -2.74
CA PRO A 363 -9.29 32.31 -2.83
C PRO A 363 -8.04 32.18 -1.95
N ALA A 364 -7.30 33.26 -1.71
CA ALA A 364 -6.08 33.25 -0.88
C ALA A 364 -6.39 32.87 0.58
N ASN A 365 -7.46 33.41 1.15
CA ASN A 365 -7.87 33.06 2.52
C ASN A 365 -8.31 31.60 2.63
N VAL A 366 -8.89 31.03 1.56
CA VAL A 366 -9.25 29.60 1.51
C VAL A 366 -8.00 28.73 1.47
N VAL A 367 -6.98 29.14 0.70
CA VAL A 367 -5.67 28.46 0.71
C VAL A 367 -5.07 28.50 2.10
N ASP A 368 -5.02 29.67 2.73
CA ASP A 368 -4.46 29.84 4.08
C ASP A 368 -5.21 29.02 5.12
N PHE A 369 -6.55 28.97 5.06
CA PHE A 369 -7.36 28.10 5.90
C PHE A 369 -6.98 26.63 5.71
N ALA A 370 -6.95 26.14 4.46
CA ALA A 370 -6.58 24.77 4.15
C ALA A 370 -5.16 24.42 4.63
N LYS A 371 -4.20 25.33 4.45
CA LYS A 371 -2.82 25.18 4.94
C LYS A 371 -2.76 25.06 6.47
N ARG A 372 -3.48 25.92 7.21
CA ARG A 372 -3.55 25.85 8.68
C ARG A 372 -4.14 24.54 9.18
N THR A 373 -5.04 23.93 8.41
CA THR A 373 -5.60 22.61 8.72
C THR A 373 -4.72 21.44 8.28
N GLY A 374 -3.49 21.66 7.79
CA GLY A 374 -2.55 20.57 7.50
C GLY A 374 -2.50 20.10 6.04
N ILE A 375 -3.15 20.81 5.10
CA ILE A 375 -2.93 20.56 3.67
C ILE A 375 -1.55 21.08 3.27
N THR A 376 -0.61 20.20 2.93
CA THR A 376 0.75 20.60 2.51
C THR A 376 0.91 20.69 0.99
N SER A 377 0.08 19.99 0.24
CA SER A 377 0.06 19.98 -1.22
C SER A 377 -0.10 21.38 -1.82
N PRO A 378 0.54 21.69 -2.96
CA PRO A 378 0.40 22.99 -3.60
C PRO A 378 -1.07 23.30 -3.89
N LEU A 379 -1.51 24.52 -3.55
CA LEU A 379 -2.86 25.00 -3.83
C LEU A 379 -2.75 26.33 -4.55
N GLU A 380 -3.33 26.41 -5.74
CA GLU A 380 -3.47 27.68 -6.45
C GLU A 380 -4.67 28.47 -5.94
N ALA A 381 -4.44 29.73 -5.58
CA ALA A 381 -5.47 30.67 -5.13
C ALA A 381 -6.28 31.22 -6.32
N VAL A 382 -7.08 30.35 -6.94
CA VAL A 382 -7.92 30.68 -8.10
C VAL A 382 -9.40 30.46 -7.80
N PRO A 383 -10.35 31.11 -8.50
CA PRO A 383 -11.78 30.94 -8.25
C PRO A 383 -12.28 29.49 -8.33
N SER A 384 -11.68 28.66 -9.21
CA SER A 384 -12.04 27.26 -9.36
C SER A 384 -11.67 26.39 -8.15
N LEU A 385 -10.85 26.90 -7.22
CA LEU A 385 -10.54 26.24 -5.95
C LEU A 385 -11.80 25.88 -5.15
N CYS A 386 -12.89 26.64 -5.30
CA CYS A 386 -14.16 26.33 -4.63
C CYS A 386 -14.79 24.98 -5.01
N LEU A 387 -14.33 24.39 -6.13
CA LEU A 387 -14.76 23.09 -6.62
C LEU A 387 -13.72 21.98 -6.36
N GLY A 388 -12.62 22.28 -5.68
CA GLY A 388 -11.59 21.29 -5.31
C GLY A 388 -10.76 20.79 -6.49
N VAL A 389 -10.22 21.71 -7.29
CA VAL A 389 -9.45 21.41 -8.52
C VAL A 389 -7.96 21.12 -8.31
N ASN A 390 -7.41 21.41 -7.13
CA ASN A 390 -6.00 21.15 -6.82
C ASN A 390 -5.84 19.77 -6.20
N ASP A 391 -4.80 19.05 -6.60
CA ASP A 391 -4.54 17.69 -6.12
C ASP A 391 -4.08 17.67 -4.65
N VAL A 392 -4.77 16.88 -3.82
CA VAL A 392 -4.38 16.61 -2.42
C VAL A 392 -4.37 15.11 -2.16
N SER A 393 -3.61 14.67 -1.16
CA SER A 393 -3.63 13.26 -0.74
C SER A 393 -4.78 12.98 0.24
N LEU A 394 -5.21 11.72 0.30
CA LEU A 394 -6.20 11.29 1.28
C LEU A 394 -5.68 11.48 2.72
N TYR A 395 -4.37 11.24 2.93
CA TYR A 395 -3.69 11.47 4.20
C TYR A 395 -3.88 12.92 4.70
N GLU A 396 -3.63 13.89 3.83
CA GLU A 396 -3.81 15.31 4.15
C GLU A 396 -5.28 15.65 4.39
N LEU A 397 -6.18 15.13 3.54
CA LEU A 397 -7.60 15.42 3.65
C LEU A 397 -8.21 14.89 4.96
N VAL A 398 -7.92 13.63 5.31
CA VAL A 398 -8.37 13.03 6.58
C VAL A 398 -7.80 13.78 7.78
N GLY A 399 -6.51 14.15 7.72
CA GLY A 399 -5.88 14.99 8.73
C GLY A 399 -6.59 16.32 8.89
N ALA A 400 -6.82 17.03 7.79
CA ALA A 400 -7.44 18.35 7.82
C ALA A 400 -8.88 18.36 8.32
N TYR A 401 -9.62 17.27 8.06
CA TYR A 401 -10.97 17.12 8.59
C TYR A 401 -11.02 17.00 10.12
N SER A 402 -9.91 16.66 10.79
CA SER A 402 -9.84 16.66 12.26
C SER A 402 -10.15 18.03 12.85
N ALA A 403 -9.76 19.11 12.18
CA ALA A 403 -10.01 20.47 12.65
C ALA A 403 -11.52 20.75 12.81
N PHE A 404 -12.36 20.22 11.92
CA PHE A 404 -13.82 20.40 12.04
C PHE A 404 -14.42 19.60 13.19
N VAL A 405 -13.84 18.44 13.52
CA VAL A 405 -14.27 17.60 14.65
C VAL A 405 -13.78 18.18 15.99
N ASN A 406 -12.60 18.79 15.99
CA ASN A 406 -11.89 19.31 17.16
C ASN A 406 -12.05 20.82 17.34
N GLN A 407 -13.18 21.39 16.94
CA GLN A 407 -13.51 22.80 17.21
C GLN A 407 -12.45 23.80 16.68
N GLY A 408 -11.83 23.49 15.54
CA GLY A 408 -10.82 24.31 14.88
C GLY A 408 -9.37 23.89 15.15
N ILE A 409 -9.12 22.90 16.03
CA ILE A 409 -7.77 22.43 16.32
C ILE A 409 -7.39 21.29 15.37
N TYR A 410 -6.43 21.56 14.49
CA TYR A 410 -5.84 20.53 13.65
C TYR A 410 -4.98 19.58 14.48
N THR A 411 -5.24 18.27 14.34
CA THR A 411 -4.43 17.23 14.96
C THR A 411 -3.57 16.54 13.91
N ILE A 412 -2.26 16.49 14.15
CA ILE A 412 -1.27 15.94 13.22
C ILE A 412 -1.44 14.40 13.17
N PRO A 413 -1.69 13.81 11.99
CA PRO A 413 -1.80 12.36 11.86
C PRO A 413 -0.47 11.66 12.12
N TYR A 414 -0.46 10.66 13.00
CA TYR A 414 0.73 9.87 13.33
C TYR A 414 0.41 8.38 13.37
N TYR A 415 1.44 7.55 13.14
CA TYR A 415 1.26 6.09 13.02
C TYR A 415 2.33 5.23 13.68
N ILE A 416 3.36 5.82 14.28
CA ILE A 416 4.34 5.13 15.11
C ILE A 416 4.16 5.66 16.53
N THR A 417 4.02 4.79 17.52
CA THR A 417 3.87 5.18 18.93
C THR A 417 5.20 5.12 19.65
N ARG A 418 6.00 4.06 19.41
CA ARG A 418 7.35 3.93 19.94
C ARG A 418 8.21 2.94 19.15
N ILE A 419 9.51 3.08 19.33
CA ILE A 419 10.54 2.19 18.81
C ILE A 419 11.32 1.63 20.00
N GLU A 420 11.44 0.30 20.07
CA GLU A 420 12.27 -0.38 21.07
C GLU A 420 13.44 -1.11 20.41
N ASP A 421 14.52 -1.30 21.16
CA ASP A 421 15.61 -2.20 20.76
C ASP A 421 15.22 -3.69 20.93
N LYS A 422 16.12 -4.58 20.54
CA LYS A 422 15.94 -6.04 20.69
C LYS A 422 15.77 -6.49 22.15
N HIS A 423 16.23 -5.69 23.12
CA HIS A 423 16.15 -5.96 24.56
C HIS A 423 14.89 -5.38 25.21
N GLY A 424 14.07 -4.62 24.47
CA GLY A 424 12.85 -3.98 24.98
C GLY A 424 13.09 -2.60 25.61
N ASN A 425 14.28 -2.01 25.45
CA ASN A 425 14.51 -0.64 25.86
C ASN A 425 13.85 0.31 24.85
N VAL A 426 13.09 1.30 25.33
CA VAL A 426 12.50 2.33 24.48
C VAL A 426 13.62 3.24 23.97
N ILE A 427 13.79 3.28 22.65
CA ILE A 427 14.71 4.19 21.97
C ILE A 427 14.02 5.54 21.78
N GLU A 428 12.78 5.52 21.30
CA GLU A 428 12.00 6.73 21.06
C GLU A 428 10.51 6.47 21.26
N ALA A 429 9.80 7.48 21.76
CA ALA A 429 8.34 7.52 21.88
C ALA A 429 7.84 8.82 21.23
N PHE A 430 6.75 8.70 20.47
CA PHE A 430 6.21 9.77 19.61
C PHE A 430 4.88 10.30 20.13
#